data_AF-A0A2N0LAL8-F1
#
_entry.id   AF-A0A2N0LAL8-F1
#
_cell.length_a   1.000
_cell.length_b   1.000
_cell.length_c   1.000
_cell.angle_alpha   90.00
_cell.angle_beta   90.00
_cell.angle_gamma   90.00
#
_symmetry.space_group_name_H-M   'P 1'
#
loop_
_entity.id
_entity.type
_entity.pdbx_description
1 polymer ?
#
loop_
_entity_poly.entity_id
_entity_poly.type
_entity_poly.pdbx_seq_one_letter_code
_entity_poly.pdbx_strand_id
1 'polypeptide(L)'
;MVETLKHKGVWLGAVVAALLVVIAFFSTQAFSSGLTATSEPLQNAGTDGVINYAQDWSAASAVITRHESTDLTVDGSDLVTDVAVQGTKSSGAVDVKLDLLDVSQTILDTKTWSLPSTSGTYNETFALTNGTTKLVGLAKVLATYTAASSVAIAFDAASSTNGKTTSLSWSHTVGAGGANRFLIVGVSLKSTSSVTNVTYGGQNMAYLGAQSSGANRVELWYKVAPLENANSVVVTLPSSLHAVGGATSWTEVHQTTPLGTIASATAVSTTPSVNVGSNTGDVVVDVLAHGGGVPTVDASQTQRWKLSQGGFRAAGSSEDGGATSTTMSWTASCGEWAIAGVALKQATP
;
A
#
# COMPACT_ATOMS: atom_id res chain seq x y z
N MET A 1 -39.39 55.94 9.21
CA MET A 1 -40.73 55.69 9.78
C MET A 1 -41.39 54.66 8.88
N VAL A 2 -41.31 53.36 9.22
CA VAL A 2 -42.27 52.66 10.11
C VAL A 2 -43.60 52.53 9.35
N GLU A 3 -43.80 51.41 8.64
CA GLU A 3 -44.78 50.32 8.98
C GLU A 3 -46.15 50.55 8.31
N THR A 4 -47.05 49.64 7.93
CA THR A 4 -47.30 48.18 8.03
C THR A 4 -48.62 47.97 7.21
N LEU A 5 -48.69 47.14 6.14
CA LEU A 5 -49.03 45.70 6.06
C LEU A 5 -50.56 45.35 5.93
N LYS A 6 -50.85 44.40 5.00
CA LYS A 6 -52.06 43.53 4.81
C LYS A 6 -53.19 44.10 3.90
N HIS A 7 -53.69 43.42 2.86
CA HIS A 7 -54.21 42.04 2.80
C HIS A 7 -54.24 41.41 1.38
N LYS A 8 -53.68 40.20 1.27
CA LYS A 8 -54.24 38.91 0.76
C LYS A 8 -55.08 38.89 -0.55
N GLY A 9 -54.53 38.20 -1.57
CA GLY A 9 -55.25 37.66 -2.72
C GLY A 9 -54.36 36.95 -3.75
N VAL A 10 -54.05 35.66 -3.51
CA VAL A 10 -53.76 34.54 -4.45
C VAL A 10 -53.06 34.83 -5.80
N TRP A 11 -51.84 34.31 -6.01
CA TRP A 11 -51.48 33.33 -7.08
C TRP A 11 -50.02 32.82 -6.89
N LEU A 12 -49.82 31.55 -7.27
CA LEU A 12 -48.71 30.62 -7.06
C LEU A 12 -47.29 31.13 -7.40
N GLY A 13 -46.30 30.79 -6.56
CA GLY A 13 -44.88 30.90 -6.92
C GLY A 13 -43.89 30.45 -5.83
N ALA A 14 -43.26 29.29 -6.06
CA ALA A 14 -41.89 28.92 -5.71
C ALA A 14 -41.46 28.65 -4.24
N VAL A 15 -41.17 27.35 -4.02
CA VAL A 15 -40.04 26.76 -3.24
C VAL A 15 -40.10 26.84 -1.71
N VAL A 16 -40.52 25.72 -1.12
CA VAL A 16 -40.50 25.42 0.33
C VAL A 16 -39.27 24.57 0.66
N ALA A 17 -38.43 25.09 1.58
CA ALA A 17 -37.80 24.49 2.77
C ALA A 17 -37.08 23.12 2.70
N ALA A 18 -36.09 22.75 3.53
CA ALA A 18 -35.18 23.39 4.48
C ALA A 18 -34.28 22.27 5.06
N LEU A 19 -33.02 22.62 5.40
CA LEU A 19 -32.24 22.24 6.60
C LEU A 19 -32.04 20.76 6.99
N LEU A 20 -30.80 20.24 6.93
CA LEU A 20 -29.96 19.90 8.11
C LEU A 20 -28.54 19.44 7.68
N VAL A 21 -27.52 19.89 8.41
CA VAL A 21 -26.10 19.50 8.31
C VAL A 21 -25.72 18.76 9.59
N VAL A 22 -25.09 17.56 9.49
CA VAL A 22 -24.04 17.05 10.41
C VAL A 22 -23.15 15.99 9.68
N ILE A 23 -21.90 16.39 9.35
CA ILE A 23 -20.57 15.71 9.44
C ILE A 23 -20.31 14.31 8.81
N ALA A 24 -19.39 14.23 7.81
CA ALA A 24 -18.04 13.60 7.88
C ALA A 24 -17.26 13.59 6.53
N PHE A 25 -15.95 13.91 6.59
CA PHE A 25 -14.86 13.75 5.58
C PHE A 25 -14.63 12.26 5.18
N PHE A 26 -14.01 11.79 4.08
CA PHE A 26 -12.88 12.23 3.23
C PHE A 26 -13.01 11.74 1.76
N SER A 27 -12.57 12.62 0.83
CA SER A 27 -11.98 12.41 -0.52
C SER A 27 -12.63 11.50 -1.56
N THR A 28 -13.54 12.08 -2.35
CA THR A 28 -13.68 11.80 -3.79
C THR A 28 -13.34 13.08 -4.56
N GLN A 29 -12.05 13.30 -4.83
CA GLN A 29 -11.62 14.39 -5.72
C GLN A 29 -11.87 13.95 -7.17
N ALA A 30 -13.06 14.28 -7.67
CA ALA A 30 -13.27 14.47 -9.09
C ALA A 30 -12.61 15.81 -9.47
N PHE A 31 -11.63 15.79 -10.39
CA PHE A 31 -11.23 16.98 -11.11
C PHE A 31 -11.85 16.96 -12.51
N SER A 32 -12.77 17.89 -12.75
CA SER A 32 -13.26 18.23 -14.08
C SER A 32 -12.28 19.19 -14.76
N SER A 33 -12.04 19.03 -16.05
CA SER A 33 -12.01 20.19 -16.95
C SER A 33 -12.45 19.78 -18.34
N GLY A 34 -13.27 20.63 -18.94
CA GLY A 34 -14.23 20.27 -19.99
C GLY A 34 -13.63 19.91 -21.34
N LEU A 35 -14.35 19.05 -22.06
CA LEU A 35 -14.43 19.11 -23.50
C LEU A 35 -15.89 19.32 -23.88
N THR A 36 -16.19 20.50 -24.41
CA THR A 36 -17.43 20.78 -25.14
C THR A 36 -17.43 19.87 -26.37
N ALA A 37 -18.45 19.00 -26.49
CA ALA A 37 -18.64 18.24 -27.72
C ALA A 37 -19.08 19.22 -28.83
N THR A 38 -18.13 19.67 -29.64
CA THR A 38 -18.45 20.34 -30.92
C THR A 38 -18.88 19.26 -31.90
N SER A 39 -20.11 19.39 -32.39
CA SER A 39 -20.68 18.61 -33.47
C SER A 39 -19.99 18.93 -34.79
N GLU A 40 -18.84 18.32 -35.05
CA GLU A 40 -18.23 18.23 -36.38
C GLU A 40 -17.87 16.75 -36.62
N PRO A 41 -18.15 16.20 -37.82
CA PRO A 41 -17.76 14.84 -38.14
C PRO A 41 -16.23 14.73 -38.09
N LEU A 42 -15.70 13.75 -37.37
CA LEU A 42 -14.27 13.45 -37.37
C LEU A 42 -13.86 13.04 -38.79
N GLN A 43 -13.32 14.00 -39.55
CA GLN A 43 -12.65 13.76 -40.81
C GLN A 43 -11.36 12.99 -40.56
N ASN A 44 -11.32 11.77 -41.09
CA ASN A 44 -10.20 11.16 -41.79
C ASN A 44 -8.81 11.36 -41.15
N ALA A 45 -8.49 10.54 -40.14
CA ALA A 45 -7.11 10.28 -39.71
C ALA A 45 -6.74 8.85 -40.10
N GLY A 46 -5.71 8.71 -40.93
CA GLY A 46 -5.34 7.46 -41.59
C GLY A 46 -4.93 6.32 -40.66
N THR A 47 -5.26 5.12 -41.13
CA THR A 47 -4.57 3.83 -40.99
C THR A 47 -4.24 3.22 -39.62
N ASP A 48 -4.43 3.88 -38.48
CA ASP A 48 -4.28 3.24 -37.16
C ASP A 48 -5.32 3.77 -36.17
N GLY A 49 -6.36 2.96 -35.92
CA GLY A 49 -7.39 3.26 -34.92
C GLY A 49 -6.89 3.05 -33.48
N VAL A 50 -5.93 3.86 -33.05
CA VAL A 50 -5.43 3.87 -31.67
C VAL A 50 -6.29 4.82 -30.83
N ILE A 51 -7.13 4.27 -29.95
CA ILE A 51 -7.77 5.06 -28.89
C ILE A 51 -6.77 5.21 -27.75
N ASN A 52 -6.03 6.31 -27.72
CA ASN A 52 -5.13 6.65 -26.62
C ASN A 52 -5.92 7.28 -25.46
N TYR A 53 -5.87 6.66 -24.28
CA TYR A 53 -6.22 7.29 -23.01
C TYR A 53 -4.93 7.67 -22.27
N ALA A 54 -4.72 8.96 -21.97
CA ALA A 54 -3.76 9.42 -20.96
C ALA A 54 -4.45 9.32 -19.57
N GLN A 55 -3.81 9.06 -18.43
CA GLN A 55 -2.44 9.21 -17.96
C GLN A 55 -2.37 8.34 -16.67
N ASP A 56 -1.71 7.18 -16.66
CA ASP A 56 -0.43 6.94 -15.97
C ASP A 56 0.29 5.69 -16.52
N TRP A 57 -0.07 5.30 -17.74
CA TRP A 57 0.45 4.13 -18.43
C TRP A 57 0.95 4.59 -19.79
N SER A 58 2.22 4.36 -20.11
CA SER A 58 2.87 4.94 -21.31
C SER A 58 2.35 4.42 -22.66
N ALA A 59 1.44 3.44 -22.69
CA ALA A 59 0.58 3.11 -23.83
C ALA A 59 -0.28 1.87 -23.49
N ALA A 60 -1.54 2.06 -23.09
CA ALA A 60 -2.54 1.00 -23.22
C ALA A 60 -3.30 1.27 -24.53
N SER A 61 -3.21 0.35 -25.49
CA SER A 61 -3.91 0.43 -26.78
C SER A 61 -4.81 -0.79 -26.94
N ALA A 62 -6.12 -0.58 -27.03
CA ALA A 62 -7.02 -1.65 -27.43
C ALA A 62 -6.83 -1.90 -28.95
N VAL A 63 -6.09 -2.95 -29.30
CA VAL A 63 -5.93 -3.37 -30.70
C VAL A 63 -7.05 -4.36 -31.02
N ILE A 64 -8.07 -3.91 -31.73
CA ILE A 64 -9.09 -4.80 -32.32
C ILE A 64 -8.40 -5.57 -33.44
N THR A 65 -8.12 -6.86 -33.21
CA THR A 65 -7.59 -7.74 -34.27
C THR A 65 -8.75 -8.09 -35.19
N ARG A 66 -8.80 -7.44 -36.37
CA ARG A 66 -9.85 -7.61 -37.37
C ARG A 66 -9.63 -8.89 -38.17
N HIS A 67 -10.72 -9.59 -38.49
CA HIS A 67 -10.82 -10.31 -39.75
C HIS A 67 -11.58 -9.38 -40.73
N GLU A 68 -10.78 -8.60 -41.46
CA GLU A 68 -11.08 -7.74 -42.62
C GLU A 68 -11.74 -6.34 -42.47
N SER A 69 -11.21 -5.44 -43.32
CA SER A 69 -11.43 -3.99 -43.57
C SER A 69 -10.96 -3.00 -42.50
N THR A 70 -10.83 -1.72 -42.84
CA THR A 70 -10.31 -0.59 -42.02
C THR A 70 -11.40 0.49 -41.96
N ASP A 71 -11.48 1.23 -40.85
CA ASP A 71 -12.57 2.17 -40.45
C ASP A 71 -13.85 1.50 -39.89
N LEU A 72 -14.46 2.10 -38.85
CA LEU A 72 -15.72 1.63 -38.24
C LEU A 72 -16.87 2.54 -38.68
N THR A 73 -17.18 2.54 -39.97
CA THR A 73 -18.55 2.79 -40.42
C THR A 73 -19.18 1.40 -40.51
N VAL A 74 -19.92 0.97 -39.48
CA VAL A 74 -20.56 -0.36 -39.49
C VAL A 74 -21.77 -0.27 -40.41
N ASP A 75 -21.56 -0.58 -41.70
CA ASP A 75 -22.68 -0.95 -42.57
C ASP A 75 -23.18 -2.35 -42.12
N GLY A 76 -24.50 -2.51 -42.07
CA GLY A 76 -25.19 -3.50 -41.24
C GLY A 76 -25.08 -4.96 -41.68
N SER A 77 -23.86 -5.49 -41.88
CA SER A 77 -23.56 -6.88 -42.22
C SER A 77 -22.39 -7.50 -41.45
N ASP A 78 -21.60 -6.72 -40.72
CA ASP A 78 -20.41 -7.25 -40.03
C ASP A 78 -20.76 -7.97 -38.72
N LEU A 79 -20.08 -9.09 -38.50
CA LEU A 79 -20.25 -10.00 -37.38
C LEU A 79 -19.00 -9.94 -36.50
N VAL A 80 -19.16 -9.66 -35.20
CA VAL A 80 -18.04 -9.72 -34.24
C VAL A 80 -18.12 -11.01 -33.47
N THR A 81 -17.02 -11.75 -33.41
CA THR A 81 -16.89 -13.00 -32.62
C THR A 81 -15.90 -12.86 -31.48
N ASP A 82 -14.85 -12.05 -31.67
CA ASP A 82 -13.74 -11.91 -30.75
C ASP A 82 -13.27 -10.46 -30.66
N VAL A 83 -12.75 -10.08 -29.50
CA VAL A 83 -12.11 -8.78 -29.25
C VAL A 83 -10.74 -9.02 -28.63
N ALA A 84 -9.71 -8.42 -29.22
CA ALA A 84 -8.36 -8.46 -28.67
C ALA A 84 -8.09 -7.22 -27.82
N VAL A 85 -7.41 -7.44 -26.68
CA VAL A 85 -7.01 -6.38 -25.75
C VAL A 85 -5.50 -6.46 -25.59
N GLN A 86 -4.82 -5.36 -25.86
CA GLN A 86 -3.37 -5.25 -25.76
C GLN A 86 -2.98 -4.12 -24.79
N GLY A 87 -1.82 -4.25 -24.16
CA GLY A 87 -1.27 -3.21 -23.31
C GLY A 87 -0.08 -3.67 -22.48
N THR A 88 0.50 -2.74 -21.74
CA THR A 88 1.66 -3.00 -20.87
C THR A 88 1.34 -2.60 -19.45
N LYS A 89 1.58 -3.49 -18.47
CA LYS A 89 1.41 -3.20 -17.03
C LYS A 89 2.71 -3.18 -16.26
N SER A 90 2.80 -2.24 -15.30
CA SER A 90 3.91 -2.12 -14.36
C SER A 90 3.78 -3.06 -13.16
N SER A 91 2.56 -3.33 -12.65
CA SER A 91 2.27 -4.32 -11.59
C SER A 91 0.76 -4.41 -11.28
N GLY A 92 0.32 -5.48 -10.59
CA GLY A 92 -1.02 -5.61 -10.01
C GLY A 92 -1.98 -6.48 -10.84
N ALA A 93 -2.88 -7.19 -10.16
CA ALA A 93 -3.99 -7.89 -10.82
C ALA A 93 -5.03 -6.86 -11.29
N VAL A 94 -5.63 -7.11 -12.45
CA VAL A 94 -6.60 -6.18 -13.06
C VAL A 94 -7.74 -6.97 -13.65
N ASP A 95 -8.97 -6.59 -13.32
CA ASP A 95 -10.15 -7.06 -14.05
C ASP A 95 -10.43 -6.07 -15.20
N VAL A 96 -10.50 -6.61 -16.42
CA VAL A 96 -10.92 -5.90 -17.62
C VAL A 96 -12.35 -6.30 -17.90
N LYS A 97 -13.25 -5.32 -17.89
CA LYS A 97 -14.63 -5.48 -18.33
C LYS A 97 -14.78 -4.95 -19.75
N LEU A 98 -15.41 -5.72 -20.62
CA LEU A 98 -15.85 -5.33 -21.95
C LEU A 98 -17.37 -5.37 -21.99
N ASP A 99 -17.99 -4.28 -22.40
CA ASP A 99 -19.39 -4.24 -22.78
C ASP A 99 -19.47 -4.01 -24.30
N LEU A 100 -20.27 -4.85 -24.98
CA LEU A 100 -20.70 -4.64 -26.36
C LEU A 100 -22.03 -3.88 -26.32
N LEU A 101 -22.16 -2.78 -27.05
CA LEU A 101 -23.35 -1.95 -27.02
C LEU A 101 -24.00 -1.86 -28.41
N ASP A 102 -25.34 -1.77 -28.45
CA ASP A 102 -26.08 -1.38 -29.64
C ASP A 102 -26.04 0.15 -29.88
N VAL A 103 -26.65 0.62 -30.97
CA VAL A 103 -26.81 2.05 -31.30
C VAL A 103 -27.56 2.87 -30.26
N SER A 104 -28.35 2.22 -29.42
CA SER A 104 -29.08 2.86 -28.31
C SER A 104 -28.28 2.82 -27.00
N GLN A 105 -27.02 2.37 -27.03
CA GLN A 105 -26.17 2.12 -25.87
C GLN A 105 -26.69 1.04 -24.92
N THR A 106 -27.55 0.15 -25.40
CA THR A 106 -27.96 -1.05 -24.67
C THR A 106 -26.82 -2.06 -24.70
N ILE A 107 -26.45 -2.60 -23.55
CA ILE A 107 -25.46 -3.68 -23.47
C ILE A 107 -26.04 -4.95 -24.11
N LEU A 108 -25.42 -5.39 -25.19
CA LEU A 108 -25.75 -6.60 -25.94
C LEU A 108 -24.99 -7.82 -25.44
N ASP A 109 -23.76 -7.63 -24.98
CA ASP A 109 -22.93 -8.67 -24.37
C ASP A 109 -21.95 -8.03 -23.38
N THR A 110 -21.60 -8.75 -22.33
CA THR A 110 -20.61 -8.34 -21.34
C THR A 110 -19.65 -9.47 -21.12
N LYS A 111 -18.37 -9.14 -21.02
CA LYS A 111 -17.36 -10.09 -20.59
C LYS A 111 -16.38 -9.43 -19.64
N THR A 112 -16.04 -10.17 -18.58
CA THR A 112 -15.03 -9.76 -17.61
C THR A 112 -13.91 -10.79 -17.63
N TRP A 113 -12.67 -10.31 -17.60
CA TRP A 113 -11.48 -11.15 -17.51
C TRP A 113 -10.51 -10.61 -16.49
N SER A 114 -9.89 -11.51 -15.74
CA SER A 114 -8.81 -11.18 -14.81
C SER A 114 -7.47 -11.35 -15.51
N LEU A 115 -6.71 -10.26 -15.62
CA LEU A 115 -5.31 -10.29 -15.99
C LEU A 115 -4.46 -10.65 -14.76
N PRO A 116 -3.35 -11.41 -14.92
CA PRO A 116 -2.50 -11.86 -13.81
C PRO A 116 -1.88 -10.67 -13.03
N SER A 117 -1.12 -10.91 -11.97
CA SER A 117 -0.51 -9.84 -11.15
C SER A 117 0.88 -9.38 -11.62
N THR A 118 1.53 -10.14 -12.51
CA THR A 118 2.91 -9.92 -12.98
C THR A 118 3.06 -8.70 -13.88
N SER A 119 4.17 -7.96 -13.81
CA SER A 119 4.49 -6.91 -14.78
C SER A 119 4.68 -7.50 -16.19
N GLY A 120 4.32 -6.77 -17.24
CA GLY A 120 4.53 -7.24 -18.61
C GLY A 120 3.56 -6.70 -19.66
N THR A 121 3.80 -7.11 -20.91
CA THR A 121 2.87 -6.87 -22.03
C THR A 121 1.82 -7.97 -22.05
N TYR A 122 0.57 -7.62 -22.26
CA TYR A 122 -0.52 -8.57 -22.51
C TYR A 122 -1.07 -8.36 -23.92
N ASN A 123 -1.41 -9.47 -24.56
CA ASN A 123 -2.07 -9.52 -25.85
C ASN A 123 -3.01 -10.73 -25.83
N GLU A 124 -4.23 -10.50 -25.39
CA GLU A 124 -5.21 -11.54 -25.17
C GLU A 124 -6.41 -11.32 -26.10
N THR A 125 -6.84 -12.39 -26.76
CA THR A 125 -8.04 -12.40 -27.60
C THR A 125 -9.15 -13.11 -26.87
N PHE A 126 -10.33 -12.50 -26.84
CA PHE A 126 -11.43 -13.04 -26.09
C PHE A 126 -12.70 -13.15 -26.93
N ALA A 127 -13.30 -14.35 -26.90
CA ALA A 127 -14.58 -14.62 -27.53
C ALA A 127 -15.73 -14.00 -26.74
N LEU A 128 -16.68 -13.44 -27.49
CA LEU A 128 -17.94 -12.94 -26.96
C LEU A 128 -18.83 -14.09 -26.47
N THR A 129 -19.54 -13.87 -25.35
CA THR A 129 -20.39 -14.90 -24.73
C THR A 129 -21.61 -15.19 -25.58
N ASN A 130 -22.13 -14.18 -26.26
CA ASN A 130 -23.24 -14.32 -27.21
C ASN A 130 -22.80 -14.85 -28.58
N GLY A 131 -21.52 -15.22 -28.75
CA GLY A 131 -20.98 -15.66 -30.03
C GLY A 131 -21.07 -14.57 -31.10
N THR A 132 -21.48 -14.96 -32.30
CA THR A 132 -21.56 -14.07 -33.46
C THR A 132 -22.73 -13.08 -33.32
N THR A 133 -22.43 -11.81 -33.04
CA THR A 133 -23.44 -10.74 -32.94
C THR A 133 -23.32 -9.76 -34.11
N LYS A 134 -24.47 -9.43 -34.72
CA LYS A 134 -24.58 -8.49 -35.83
C LYS A 134 -24.64 -7.07 -35.27
N LEU A 135 -23.62 -6.27 -35.54
CA LEU A 135 -23.59 -4.87 -35.13
C LEU A 135 -24.37 -4.02 -36.15
N VAL A 136 -25.23 -3.15 -35.66
CA VAL A 136 -25.88 -2.11 -36.48
C VAL A 136 -25.46 -0.79 -35.86
N GLY A 137 -24.52 -0.06 -36.51
CA GLY A 137 -23.97 1.23 -36.08
C GLY A 137 -22.71 1.20 -35.19
N LEU A 138 -22.34 2.34 -34.61
CA LEU A 138 -21.08 2.53 -33.85
C LEU A 138 -21.11 1.75 -32.53
N ALA A 139 -20.37 0.64 -32.45
CA ALA A 139 -20.13 -0.07 -31.20
C ALA A 139 -18.97 0.58 -30.42
N LYS A 140 -19.16 0.82 -29.12
CA LYS A 140 -18.14 1.35 -28.23
C LYS A 140 -17.65 0.24 -27.29
N VAL A 141 -16.37 -0.07 -27.35
CA VAL A 141 -15.68 -0.93 -26.37
C VAL A 141 -15.27 -0.05 -25.19
N LEU A 142 -15.85 -0.28 -24.01
CA LEU A 142 -15.47 0.41 -22.78
C LEU A 142 -14.67 -0.55 -21.88
N ALA A 143 -13.35 -0.37 -21.82
CA ALA A 143 -12.50 -1.03 -20.84
C ALA A 143 -12.47 -0.20 -19.56
N THR A 144 -13.15 -0.66 -18.51
CA THR A 144 -12.98 -0.10 -17.16
C THR A 144 -11.92 -0.90 -16.44
N TYR A 145 -10.92 -0.21 -15.87
CA TYR A 145 -9.95 -0.81 -14.97
C TYR A 145 -10.45 -0.70 -13.54
N THR A 146 -10.35 -1.77 -12.78
CA THR A 146 -10.28 -1.70 -11.32
C THR A 146 -8.89 -2.19 -10.94
N ALA A 147 -8.06 -1.28 -10.40
CA ALA A 147 -6.83 -1.71 -9.75
C ALA A 147 -7.23 -2.74 -8.68
N ALA A 148 -6.60 -3.91 -8.64
CA ALA A 148 -6.80 -4.78 -7.50
C ALA A 148 -6.46 -4.00 -6.23
N SER A 149 -7.44 -3.88 -5.32
CA SER A 149 -7.26 -3.19 -4.06
C SER A 149 -6.12 -3.87 -3.31
N SER A 150 -4.98 -3.21 -3.30
CA SER A 150 -3.83 -3.63 -2.55
C SER A 150 -4.14 -3.34 -1.08
N VAL A 151 -4.33 -4.38 -0.27
CA VAL A 151 -4.76 -4.20 1.11
C VAL A 151 -3.59 -3.59 1.89
N ALA A 152 -3.84 -2.45 2.53
CA ALA A 152 -2.82 -1.74 3.27
C ALA A 152 -2.25 -2.62 4.40
N ILE A 153 -0.94 -2.54 4.62
CA ILE A 153 -0.30 -3.16 5.77
C ILE A 153 -0.98 -2.65 7.04
N ALA A 154 -1.44 -3.57 7.89
CA ALA A 154 -2.06 -3.23 9.14
C ALA A 154 -1.21 -3.68 10.32
N PHE A 155 -1.11 -2.82 11.33
CA PHE A 155 -0.52 -3.17 12.61
C PHE A 155 -1.43 -4.14 13.35
N ASP A 156 -0.84 -5.22 13.88
CA ASP A 156 -1.55 -6.20 14.69
C ASP A 156 -1.26 -5.98 16.18
N ALA A 157 -0.02 -6.25 16.63
CA ALA A 157 0.33 -6.15 18.04
C ALA A 157 1.77 -5.69 18.28
N ALA A 158 2.04 -5.20 19.49
CA ALA A 158 3.38 -4.94 20.00
C ALA A 158 3.56 -5.55 21.40
N SER A 159 4.74 -6.08 21.68
CA SER A 159 5.14 -6.48 23.03
C SER A 159 6.63 -6.27 23.23
N SER A 160 7.08 -6.20 24.48
CA SER A 160 8.49 -5.92 24.77
C SER A 160 8.90 -6.37 26.16
N THR A 161 10.20 -6.51 26.37
CA THR A 161 10.79 -6.88 27.66
C THR A 161 12.25 -6.40 27.73
N ASN A 162 12.86 -6.48 28.90
CA ASN A 162 14.25 -6.11 29.13
C ASN A 162 14.90 -6.99 30.22
N GLY A 163 16.24 -7.01 30.25
CA GLY A 163 16.95 -7.77 31.29
C GLY A 163 18.46 -7.72 31.17
N LYS A 164 19.16 -8.18 32.21
CA LYS A 164 20.59 -8.52 32.16
C LYS A 164 20.70 -10.04 32.22
N THR A 165 20.78 -10.68 31.07
CA THR A 165 20.53 -12.12 30.94
C THR A 165 21.31 -12.73 29.77
N THR A 166 21.44 -14.06 29.76
CA THR A 166 21.88 -14.85 28.61
C THR A 166 20.71 -15.23 27.69
N SER A 167 19.48 -15.15 28.18
CA SER A 167 18.26 -15.41 27.41
C SER A 167 17.16 -14.45 27.82
N LEU A 168 16.68 -13.66 26.87
CA LEU A 168 15.58 -12.73 27.05
C LEU A 168 14.33 -13.32 26.41
N SER A 169 13.28 -13.56 27.20
CA SER A 169 12.07 -14.25 26.76
C SER A 169 10.80 -13.52 27.21
N TRP A 170 9.81 -13.45 26.33
CA TRP A 170 8.50 -12.86 26.61
C TRP A 170 7.43 -13.41 25.67
N SER A 171 6.16 -13.21 26.02
CA SER A 171 5.02 -13.59 25.16
C SER A 171 4.73 -12.51 24.12
N HIS A 172 4.43 -12.93 22.88
CA HIS A 172 3.88 -12.09 21.83
C HIS A 172 2.73 -12.81 21.14
N THR A 173 1.60 -12.13 21.01
CA THR A 173 0.39 -12.68 20.39
C THR A 173 0.25 -12.13 18.98
N VAL A 174 0.31 -13.00 17.99
CA VAL A 174 -0.07 -12.68 16.61
C VAL A 174 -1.56 -12.99 16.44
N GLY A 175 -2.33 -12.05 15.90
CA GLY A 175 -3.77 -12.20 15.67
C GLY A 175 -4.12 -13.39 14.79
N ALA A 176 -5.21 -14.09 15.12
CA ALA A 176 -5.61 -15.36 14.50
C ALA A 176 -6.53 -15.22 13.25
N GLY A 177 -6.58 -14.05 12.63
CA GLY A 177 -7.52 -13.76 11.54
C GLY A 177 -6.99 -12.90 10.40
N GLY A 178 -5.71 -12.50 10.47
CA GLY A 178 -5.06 -11.72 9.42
C GLY A 178 -4.38 -12.61 8.39
N ALA A 179 -4.52 -12.27 7.11
CA ALA A 179 -3.71 -12.88 6.06
C ALA A 179 -2.31 -12.26 6.05
N ASN A 180 -1.37 -12.91 5.35
CA ASN A 180 -0.08 -12.29 5.03
C ASN A 180 0.67 -11.77 6.27
N ARG A 181 0.67 -12.57 7.34
CA ARG A 181 1.20 -12.21 8.65
C ARG A 181 2.72 -12.03 8.60
N PHE A 182 3.21 -11.11 9.40
CA PHE A 182 4.63 -10.83 9.53
C PHE A 182 4.98 -10.43 10.96
N LEU A 183 6.10 -10.93 11.47
CA LEU A 183 6.63 -10.58 12.79
C LEU A 183 8.04 -10.03 12.63
N ILE A 184 8.31 -8.88 13.24
CA ILE A 184 9.66 -8.33 13.36
C ILE A 184 10.01 -8.07 14.82
N VAL A 185 11.24 -8.43 15.19
CA VAL A 185 11.80 -8.29 16.52
C VAL A 185 13.04 -7.39 16.42
N GLY A 186 12.98 -6.26 17.13
CA GLY A 186 14.13 -5.40 17.37
C GLY A 186 14.79 -5.78 18.69
N VAL A 187 16.11 -5.95 18.68
CA VAL A 187 16.92 -6.19 19.88
C VAL A 187 17.93 -5.06 20.01
N SER A 188 17.86 -4.33 21.13
CA SER A 188 18.85 -3.32 21.48
C SER A 188 19.71 -3.82 22.63
N LEU A 189 21.03 -3.68 22.50
CA LEU A 189 22.03 -4.18 23.45
C LEU A 189 22.94 -3.05 23.91
N LYS A 190 23.37 -3.13 25.17
CA LYS A 190 24.57 -2.41 25.65
C LYS A 190 25.79 -3.32 25.56
N SER A 191 26.19 -3.66 24.34
CA SER A 191 27.31 -4.52 24.01
C SER A 191 27.70 -4.36 22.54
N THR A 192 28.92 -4.74 22.19
CA THR A 192 29.34 -4.97 20.79
C THR A 192 29.08 -6.41 20.33
N SER A 193 28.76 -7.32 21.25
CA SER A 193 28.44 -8.72 20.94
C SER A 193 27.09 -8.85 20.23
N SER A 194 27.02 -9.77 19.28
CA SER A 194 25.80 -10.06 18.52
C SER A 194 24.86 -11.01 19.27
N VAL A 195 23.56 -10.94 18.95
CA VAL A 195 22.59 -11.97 19.35
C VAL A 195 22.95 -13.28 18.65
N THR A 196 22.87 -14.39 19.39
CA THR A 196 23.17 -15.73 18.84
C THR A 196 22.01 -16.29 18.02
N ASN A 197 20.78 -16.14 18.52
CA ASN A 197 19.58 -16.61 17.83
C ASN A 197 18.33 -15.90 18.38
N VAL A 198 17.30 -15.78 17.55
CA VAL A 198 15.97 -15.38 17.95
C VAL A 198 14.95 -16.41 17.45
N THR A 199 14.04 -16.83 18.34
CA THR A 199 12.95 -17.75 17.99
C THR A 199 11.58 -17.15 18.34
N TYR A 200 10.55 -17.61 17.63
CA TYR A 200 9.15 -17.36 17.96
C TYR A 200 8.37 -18.68 17.94
N GLY A 201 7.77 -19.06 19.07
CA GLY A 201 7.11 -20.37 19.21
C GLY A 201 8.06 -21.55 18.97
N GLY A 202 9.34 -21.38 19.32
CA GLY A 202 10.41 -22.37 19.08
C GLY A 202 10.96 -22.40 17.65
N GLN A 203 10.37 -21.63 16.72
CA GLN A 203 10.83 -21.56 15.33
C GLN A 203 11.85 -20.44 15.16
N ASN A 204 12.99 -20.72 14.52
CA ASN A 204 14.00 -19.71 14.22
C ASN A 204 13.43 -18.56 13.38
N MET A 205 13.90 -17.36 13.69
CA MET A 205 13.67 -16.13 12.93
C MET A 205 14.88 -15.87 12.02
N ALA A 206 14.65 -15.18 10.90
CA ALA A 206 15.70 -14.75 10.00
C ALA A 206 16.37 -13.48 10.53
N TYR A 207 17.69 -13.45 10.50
CA TYR A 207 18.47 -12.25 10.79
C TYR A 207 18.37 -11.26 9.62
N LEU A 208 18.09 -9.99 9.91
CA LEU A 208 18.00 -8.94 8.88
C LEU A 208 19.25 -8.07 8.83
N GLY A 209 19.77 -7.66 9.99
CA GLY A 209 20.93 -6.78 10.06
C GLY A 209 21.11 -6.14 11.43
N ALA A 210 22.18 -5.39 11.57
CA ALA A 210 22.54 -4.71 12.81
C ALA A 210 23.29 -3.42 12.55
N GLN A 211 23.35 -2.60 13.59
CA GLN A 211 24.20 -1.43 13.66
C GLN A 211 24.75 -1.27 15.08
N SER A 212 25.93 -0.67 15.23
CA SER A 212 26.54 -0.44 16.53
C SER A 212 27.25 0.91 16.57
N SER A 213 27.04 1.64 17.66
CA SER A 213 27.73 2.89 17.99
C SER A 213 28.30 2.72 19.39
N GLY A 214 29.62 2.53 19.46
CA GLY A 214 30.29 2.13 20.70
C GLY A 214 29.67 0.86 21.28
N ALA A 215 29.15 0.94 22.50
CA ALA A 215 28.47 -0.18 23.15
C ALA A 215 26.96 -0.21 22.90
N ASN A 216 26.39 0.71 22.12
CA ASN A 216 24.96 0.73 21.80
C ASN A 216 24.75 0.00 20.47
N ARG A 217 24.13 -1.18 20.52
CA ARG A 217 23.88 -2.02 19.35
C ARG A 217 22.40 -2.24 19.15
N VAL A 218 21.98 -2.28 17.89
CA VAL A 218 20.64 -2.69 17.48
C VAL A 218 20.74 -3.84 16.49
N GLU A 219 19.76 -4.75 16.53
CA GLU A 219 19.58 -5.82 15.57
C GLU A 219 18.11 -5.97 15.22
N LEU A 220 17.83 -6.35 13.97
CA LEU A 220 16.51 -6.70 13.48
C LEU A 220 16.47 -8.16 13.05
N TRP A 221 15.39 -8.85 13.45
CA TRP A 221 15.12 -10.25 13.16
C TRP A 221 13.66 -10.38 12.74
N TYR A 222 13.32 -11.26 11.80
CA TYR A 222 11.94 -11.36 11.32
C TYR A 222 11.47 -12.78 11.06
N LYS A 223 10.15 -12.93 10.96
CA LYS A 223 9.49 -14.16 10.56
C LYS A 223 8.30 -13.85 9.65
N VAL A 224 8.33 -14.42 8.46
CA VAL A 224 7.20 -14.48 7.53
C VAL A 224 6.24 -15.57 8.00
N ALA A 225 4.93 -15.33 7.86
CA ALA A 225 3.88 -16.24 8.31
C ALA A 225 4.10 -16.79 9.72
N PRO A 226 4.30 -15.94 10.75
CA PRO A 226 4.45 -16.41 12.13
C PRO A 226 3.21 -17.21 12.56
N LEU A 227 3.41 -18.09 13.55
CA LEU A 227 2.32 -18.82 14.21
C LEU A 227 1.35 -17.81 14.85
N GLU A 228 0.07 -18.16 14.86
CA GLU A 228 -0.96 -17.33 15.51
C GLU A 228 -1.01 -17.60 17.02
N ASN A 229 -1.75 -16.74 17.71
CA ASN A 229 -1.95 -16.74 19.15
C ASN A 229 -0.66 -16.43 19.93
N ALA A 230 -0.73 -16.53 21.25
CA ALA A 230 0.38 -16.26 22.14
C ALA A 230 1.48 -17.32 21.97
N ASN A 231 2.66 -16.89 21.53
CA ASN A 231 3.86 -17.71 21.54
C ASN A 231 5.03 -16.92 22.14
N SER A 232 6.05 -17.63 22.64
CA SER A 232 7.22 -16.97 23.20
C SER A 232 8.17 -16.48 22.11
N VAL A 233 8.59 -15.22 22.21
CA VAL A 233 9.82 -14.73 21.59
C VAL A 233 10.97 -15.04 22.53
N VAL A 234 12.03 -15.68 22.03
CA VAL A 234 13.23 -15.99 22.83
C VAL A 234 14.48 -15.50 22.09
N VAL A 235 15.19 -14.56 22.71
CA VAL A 235 16.46 -14.00 22.25
C VAL A 235 17.59 -14.63 23.05
N THR A 236 18.48 -15.36 22.38
CA THR A 236 19.64 -16.02 22.99
C THR A 236 20.90 -15.18 22.79
N LEU A 237 21.63 -14.95 23.87
CA LEU A 237 22.81 -14.08 23.91
C LEU A 237 24.07 -14.89 24.24
N PRO A 238 25.26 -14.47 23.77
CA PRO A 238 26.50 -15.21 23.97
C PRO A 238 27.01 -15.17 25.42
N SER A 239 26.53 -14.20 26.21
CA SER A 239 26.85 -14.01 27.62
C SER A 239 25.73 -13.23 28.30
N SER A 240 25.84 -13.00 29.61
CA SER A 240 24.91 -12.11 30.31
C SER A 240 25.11 -10.66 29.85
N LEU A 241 24.17 -10.11 29.09
CA LEU A 241 24.23 -8.75 28.53
C LEU A 241 22.99 -7.95 28.93
N HIS A 242 23.13 -6.62 28.99
CA HIS A 242 21.99 -5.72 29.11
C HIS A 242 21.28 -5.62 27.77
N ALA A 243 20.04 -6.09 27.72
CA ALA A 243 19.24 -6.18 26.51
C ALA A 243 17.84 -5.61 26.71
N VAL A 244 17.29 -5.05 25.63
CA VAL A 244 15.87 -4.72 25.48
C VAL A 244 15.42 -5.35 24.17
N GLY A 245 14.30 -6.07 24.22
CA GLY A 245 13.67 -6.67 23.05
C GLY A 245 12.27 -6.11 22.86
N GLY A 246 11.91 -5.82 21.61
CA GLY A 246 10.55 -5.46 21.23
C GLY A 246 10.13 -6.22 19.98
N ALA A 247 8.87 -6.66 19.96
CA ALA A 247 8.26 -7.39 18.86
C ALA A 247 7.06 -6.62 18.34
N THR A 248 6.90 -6.55 17.02
CA THR A 248 5.70 -6.04 16.36
C THR A 248 5.23 -7.00 15.28
N SER A 249 3.94 -7.30 15.28
CA SER A 249 3.28 -8.09 14.24
C SER A 249 2.44 -7.22 13.32
N TRP A 250 2.31 -7.69 12.08
CA TRP A 250 1.67 -6.99 10.98
C TRP A 250 0.91 -7.99 10.11
N THR A 251 -0.10 -7.51 9.39
CA THR A 251 -0.82 -8.27 8.35
C THR A 251 -0.65 -7.57 7.01
N GLU A 252 -0.99 -8.27 5.93
CA GLU A 252 -0.89 -7.73 4.56
C GLU A 252 0.53 -7.36 4.13
N VAL A 253 1.52 -8.06 4.67
CA VAL A 253 2.93 -7.95 4.26
C VAL A 253 3.25 -9.02 3.22
N HIS A 254 3.99 -8.68 2.17
CA HIS A 254 4.35 -9.58 1.09
C HIS A 254 5.09 -10.83 1.61
N GLN A 255 4.60 -12.04 1.31
CA GLN A 255 5.16 -13.26 1.93
C GLN A 255 6.46 -13.79 1.27
N THR A 256 6.77 -13.46 0.01
CA THR A 256 8.04 -13.84 -0.62
C THR A 256 9.07 -12.71 -0.68
N THR A 257 8.66 -11.45 -0.75
CA THR A 257 9.55 -10.26 -0.74
C THR A 257 9.13 -9.25 0.33
N PRO A 258 9.09 -9.64 1.62
CA PRO A 258 8.48 -8.85 2.70
C PRO A 258 9.17 -7.53 3.03
N LEU A 259 10.41 -7.32 2.59
CA LEU A 259 11.29 -6.29 3.11
C LEU A 259 12.01 -5.52 2.00
N GLY A 260 12.20 -4.23 2.24
CA GLY A 260 13.17 -3.41 1.53
C GLY A 260 14.61 -3.63 2.02
N THR A 261 15.53 -2.79 1.55
CA THR A 261 16.92 -2.79 2.05
C THR A 261 16.97 -2.15 3.43
N ILE A 262 17.69 -2.77 4.36
CA ILE A 262 17.92 -2.19 5.69
C ILE A 262 18.75 -0.90 5.57
N ALA A 263 18.34 0.14 6.27
CA ALA A 263 19.12 1.35 6.46
C ALA A 263 19.53 1.48 7.92
N SER A 264 20.69 2.10 8.18
CA SER A 264 21.16 2.30 9.55
C SER A 264 22.01 3.55 9.66
N ALA A 265 22.10 4.09 10.88
CA ALA A 265 22.89 5.27 11.18
C ALA A 265 23.38 5.24 12.63
N THR A 266 24.38 6.06 12.91
CA THR A 266 24.97 6.25 14.25
C THR A 266 25.47 7.67 14.41
N ALA A 267 25.36 8.25 15.59
CA ALA A 267 26.11 9.46 15.95
C ALA A 267 26.20 9.63 17.46
N VAL A 268 26.83 10.73 17.87
CA VAL A 268 26.70 11.32 19.20
C VAL A 268 25.98 12.66 19.04
N SER A 269 24.68 12.70 19.32
CA SER A 269 23.87 13.90 19.10
C SER A 269 22.58 13.85 19.92
N THR A 270 21.73 14.88 19.78
CA THR A 270 20.38 14.94 20.34
C THR A 270 19.30 14.37 19.42
N THR A 271 19.67 13.98 18.19
CA THR A 271 18.72 13.66 17.11
C THR A 271 19.08 12.34 16.40
N PRO A 272 18.83 11.17 17.02
CA PRO A 272 18.90 9.90 16.31
C PRO A 272 17.98 9.90 15.09
N SER A 273 18.52 9.58 13.91
CA SER A 273 17.73 9.53 12.68
C SER A 273 18.33 8.61 11.63
N VAL A 274 17.47 8.01 10.80
CA VAL A 274 17.84 7.24 9.61
C VAL A 274 16.80 7.41 8.51
N ASN A 275 17.27 7.54 7.27
CA ASN A 275 16.42 7.53 6.08
C ASN A 275 16.34 6.10 5.55
N VAL A 276 15.13 5.56 5.47
CA VAL A 276 14.86 4.22 4.98
C VAL A 276 14.21 4.32 3.60
N GLY A 277 14.80 3.66 2.60
CA GLY A 277 14.19 3.57 1.28
C GLY A 277 12.85 2.84 1.34
N SER A 278 11.80 3.49 0.85
CA SER A 278 10.41 3.04 0.94
C SER A 278 9.63 3.46 -0.30
N ASN A 279 8.46 2.86 -0.49
CA ASN A 279 7.45 3.31 -1.44
C ASN A 279 6.14 3.65 -0.72
N THR A 280 5.26 4.37 -1.39
CA THR A 280 3.87 4.54 -0.92
C THR A 280 3.20 3.17 -0.75
N GLY A 281 2.56 2.97 0.41
CA GLY A 281 1.92 1.70 0.79
C GLY A 281 2.81 0.75 1.60
N ASP A 282 4.12 0.99 1.66
CA ASP A 282 4.99 0.32 2.62
C ASP A 282 4.71 0.82 4.05
N VAL A 283 5.19 0.09 5.05
CA VAL A 283 5.33 0.59 6.43
C VAL A 283 6.79 0.49 6.83
N VAL A 284 7.39 1.58 7.28
CA VAL A 284 8.75 1.58 7.79
C VAL A 284 8.76 1.31 9.28
N VAL A 285 9.63 0.43 9.73
CA VAL A 285 9.85 0.13 11.15
C VAL A 285 11.30 0.38 11.52
N ASP A 286 11.54 0.82 12.76
CA ASP A 286 12.89 1.07 13.27
C ASP A 286 13.12 0.50 14.67
N VAL A 287 14.41 0.41 15.02
CA VAL A 287 14.90 0.09 16.36
C VAL A 287 16.06 1.01 16.70
N LEU A 288 16.05 1.50 17.94
CA LEU A 288 17.01 2.43 18.50
C LEU A 288 17.67 1.85 19.76
N ALA A 289 18.97 2.09 19.90
CA ALA A 289 19.72 2.01 21.15
C ALA A 289 20.38 3.38 21.40
N HIS A 290 20.15 3.95 22.58
CA HIS A 290 20.65 5.27 22.97
C HIS A 290 21.32 5.23 24.35
N GLY A 291 22.50 5.84 24.48
CA GLY A 291 23.39 5.76 25.63
C GLY A 291 22.93 6.40 26.95
N GLY A 292 21.68 6.86 27.06
CA GLY A 292 21.11 7.28 28.36
C GLY A 292 19.95 8.28 28.29
N GLY A 293 19.94 9.16 27.30
CA GLY A 293 18.82 10.08 27.04
C GLY A 293 17.54 9.34 26.68
N VAL A 294 16.40 9.79 27.23
CA VAL A 294 15.07 9.23 26.95
C VAL A 294 14.67 9.64 25.54
N PRO A 295 14.55 8.72 24.58
CA PRO A 295 14.15 9.07 23.23
C PRO A 295 12.64 9.36 23.19
N THR A 296 12.29 10.43 22.49
CA THR A 296 10.93 10.82 22.11
C THR A 296 10.81 10.67 20.61
N VAL A 297 9.79 9.95 20.17
CA VAL A 297 9.55 9.70 18.74
C VAL A 297 9.08 11.00 18.06
N ASP A 298 9.42 11.20 16.79
CA ASP A 298 8.83 12.28 16.00
C ASP A 298 7.31 12.10 15.83
N ALA A 299 6.60 13.22 15.61
CA ALA A 299 5.14 13.23 15.53
C ALA A 299 4.56 12.44 14.35
N SER A 300 5.32 12.27 13.27
CA SER A 300 4.93 11.46 12.10
C SER A 300 4.96 9.95 12.38
N GLN A 301 5.71 9.52 13.39
CA GLN A 301 5.94 8.13 13.74
C GLN A 301 5.08 7.67 14.92
N THR A 302 4.74 6.39 14.93
CA THR A 302 4.08 5.72 16.07
C THR A 302 5.09 4.91 16.88
N GLN A 303 5.33 5.31 18.13
CA GLN A 303 6.15 4.50 19.05
C GLN A 303 5.45 3.17 19.37
N ARG A 304 6.12 2.05 19.09
CA ARG A 304 5.59 0.69 19.34
C ARG A 304 6.04 0.13 20.68
N TRP A 305 7.25 0.46 21.10
CA TRP A 305 7.79 0.07 22.40
C TRP A 305 8.93 1.00 22.81
N LYS A 306 9.15 1.14 24.12
CA LYS A 306 10.26 1.92 24.69
C LYS A 306 10.55 1.46 26.11
N LEU A 307 11.79 1.04 26.38
CA LEU A 307 12.23 0.63 27.72
C LEU A 307 13.64 1.14 28.00
N SER A 308 14.11 0.85 29.21
CA SER A 308 15.48 1.12 29.65
C SER A 308 16.07 -0.08 30.34
N GLN A 309 17.37 -0.30 30.16
CA GLN A 309 18.09 -1.35 30.86
C GLN A 309 19.55 -0.94 31.05
N GLY A 310 20.18 -1.21 32.19
CA GLY A 310 21.62 -0.94 32.37
C GLY A 310 22.08 0.50 32.04
N GLY A 311 21.19 1.49 32.19
CA GLY A 311 21.46 2.90 31.88
C GLY A 311 21.42 3.27 30.39
N PHE A 312 21.12 2.36 29.46
CA PHE A 312 20.78 2.73 28.08
C PHE A 312 19.26 2.69 27.85
N ARG A 313 18.81 3.38 26.83
CA ARG A 313 17.41 3.44 26.38
C ARG A 313 17.29 2.72 25.06
N ALA A 314 16.17 2.04 24.88
CA ALA A 314 15.85 1.37 23.64
C ALA A 314 14.39 1.64 23.27
N ALA A 315 14.14 1.76 21.98
CA ALA A 315 12.80 1.99 21.47
C ALA A 315 12.68 1.42 20.06
N GLY A 316 11.45 1.26 19.61
CA GLY A 316 11.12 1.00 18.21
C GLY A 316 9.81 1.67 17.85
N SER A 317 9.69 2.07 16.60
CA SER A 317 8.53 2.78 16.06
C SER A 317 8.19 2.27 14.66
N SER A 318 7.11 2.83 14.12
CA SER A 318 6.72 2.63 12.73
C SER A 318 6.16 3.91 12.13
N GLU A 319 6.22 4.04 10.82
CA GLU A 319 5.62 5.13 10.05
C GLU A 319 5.20 4.62 8.66
N ASP A 320 4.23 5.26 8.04
CA ASP A 320 3.84 4.93 6.66
C ASP A 320 4.99 5.26 5.68
N GLY A 321 5.10 4.44 4.65
CA GLY A 321 6.11 4.57 3.60
C GLY A 321 5.89 5.82 2.73
N GLY A 322 6.91 6.68 2.66
CA GLY A 322 7.00 7.74 1.66
C GLY A 322 7.35 7.17 0.29
N ALA A 323 7.06 7.92 -0.78
CA ALA A 323 7.22 7.47 -2.18
C ALA A 323 8.65 7.08 -2.59
N THR A 324 9.67 7.51 -1.83
CA THR A 324 11.08 7.19 -2.11
C THR A 324 11.86 6.86 -0.83
N SER A 325 11.54 7.56 0.26
CA SER A 325 12.16 7.36 1.56
C SER A 325 11.20 7.83 2.66
N THR A 326 11.28 7.19 3.81
CA THR A 326 10.72 7.66 5.08
C THR A 326 11.87 7.94 6.05
N THR A 327 11.77 9.02 6.82
CA THR A 327 12.78 9.41 7.80
C THR A 327 12.32 9.00 9.19
N MET A 328 12.97 8.00 9.76
CA MET A 328 12.73 7.59 11.14
C MET A 328 13.61 8.44 12.05
N SER A 329 13.02 9.17 13.00
CA SER A 329 13.71 10.14 13.84
C SER A 329 13.22 10.18 15.29
N TRP A 330 14.15 10.54 16.17
CA TRP A 330 13.91 10.65 17.60
C TRP A 330 14.60 11.91 18.12
N THR A 331 14.11 12.43 19.24
CA THR A 331 14.77 13.47 20.02
C THR A 331 15.16 12.93 21.39
N ALA A 332 16.39 13.19 21.83
CA ALA A 332 16.91 12.80 23.14
C ALA A 332 17.93 13.83 23.65
N SER A 333 18.36 13.72 24.91
CA SER A 333 19.56 14.43 25.37
C SER A 333 20.79 13.91 24.64
N CYS A 334 21.80 14.75 24.44
CA CYS A 334 23.02 14.37 23.71
C CYS A 334 23.62 13.07 24.24
N GLY A 335 23.83 12.10 23.35
CA GLY A 335 24.38 10.81 23.69
C GLY A 335 24.72 10.01 22.44
N GLU A 336 25.52 8.95 22.64
CA GLU A 336 25.81 7.99 21.60
C GLU A 336 24.58 7.15 21.28
N TRP A 337 24.31 6.91 20.00
CA TRP A 337 23.18 6.11 19.55
C TRP A 337 23.47 5.31 18.28
N ALA A 338 22.74 4.20 18.15
CA ALA A 338 22.66 3.39 16.94
C ALA A 338 21.19 3.15 16.60
N ILE A 339 20.84 3.30 15.34
CA ILE A 339 19.48 3.09 14.82
C ILE A 339 19.55 2.27 13.53
N ALA A 340 18.55 1.41 13.33
CA ALA A 340 18.36 0.67 12.09
C ALA A 340 16.86 0.61 11.77
N GLY A 341 16.53 0.66 10.48
CA GLY A 341 15.15 0.58 10.01
C GLY A 341 15.03 -0.13 8.68
N VAL A 342 13.83 -0.60 8.38
CA VAL A 342 13.50 -1.32 7.14
C VAL A 342 12.05 -1.05 6.74
N ALA A 343 11.79 -1.00 5.44
CA ALA A 343 10.44 -0.95 4.90
C ALA A 343 9.84 -2.38 4.81
N LEU A 344 8.65 -2.55 5.36
CA LEU A 344 7.78 -3.71 5.14
C LEU A 344 7.04 -3.50 3.81
N LYS A 345 7.12 -4.48 2.93
CA LYS A 345 6.49 -4.44 1.61
C LYS A 345 5.07 -4.96 1.67
N GLN A 346 4.15 -4.25 1.05
CA GLN A 346 2.74 -4.63 1.02
C GLN A 346 2.53 -5.90 0.20
N ALA A 347 1.60 -6.75 0.63
CA ALA A 347 1.13 -7.87 -0.16
C ALA A 347 0.51 -7.37 -1.48
N THR A 348 0.87 -8.02 -2.58
CA THR A 348 0.12 -7.87 -3.82
C THR A 348 -1.15 -8.73 -3.74
N PRO A 349 -2.30 -8.22 -4.23
CA PRO A 349 -3.53 -8.99 -4.37
C PRO A 349 -3.36 -10.30 -5.15
#